data_AF-A0A2D5PRL1-F1
#
_entry.id   AF-A0A2D5PRL1-F1
#
_cell.length_a   1.000
_cell.length_b   1.000
_cell.length_c   1.000
_cell.angle_alpha   90.00
_cell.angle_beta   90.00
_cell.angle_gamma   90.00
#
_symmetry.space_group_name_H-M   'P 1'
#
loop_
_entity.id
_entity.type
_entity.pdbx_description
1 polymer ?
#
loop_
_entity_poly.entity_id
_entity_poly.type
_entity_poly.pdbx_seq_one_letter_code
_entity_poly.pdbx_strand_id
1 'polypeptide(L)'
;MENYKFIISCIIFASFIGVVSFETGYKKGSQEDLSYAAEKAASSVVNIFISNRGINRTRNAVGSGVIFSKEGHIVTNTHILTNATSVFVEF
;
A
#
# COMPACT_ATOMS: atom_id res chain seq x y z
N MET A 1 -34.68 22.65 43.90
CA MET A 1 -35.12 22.93 42.51
C MET A 1 -33.94 23.01 41.51
N GLU A 2 -32.72 22.60 41.86
CA GLU A 2 -31.57 22.75 40.93
C GLU A 2 -31.18 21.44 40.22
N ASN A 3 -31.40 20.28 40.86
CA ASN A 3 -30.98 18.98 40.32
C ASN A 3 -31.73 18.58 39.05
N TYR A 4 -33.00 18.97 38.89
CA TYR A 4 -33.77 18.62 37.68
C TYR A 4 -33.24 19.32 36.43
N LYS A 5 -32.68 20.54 36.58
CA LYS A 5 -32.07 21.28 35.46
C LYS A 5 -30.79 20.59 34.97
N PHE A 6 -30.00 20.05 35.91
CA PHE A 6 -28.82 19.25 35.60
C PHE A 6 -29.19 17.95 34.88
N ILE A 7 -30.21 17.24 35.38
CA ILE A 7 -30.70 15.98 34.78
C ILE A 7 -31.22 16.22 33.36
N ILE A 8 -32.01 17.27 33.13
CA ILE A 8 -32.53 17.62 31.80
C ILE A 8 -31.38 17.95 30.84
N SER A 9 -30.36 18.67 31.29
CA SER A 9 -29.17 18.98 30.47
C SER A 9 -28.41 17.71 30.04
N CYS A 10 -28.24 16.75 30.95
CA CYS A 10 -27.60 15.46 30.62
C CYS A 10 -28.40 14.65 29.59
N ILE A 11 -29.73 14.63 29.70
CA ILE A 11 -30.59 13.91 28.75
C ILE A 11 -30.51 14.54 27.35
N ILE A 12 -30.51 15.87 27.26
CA ILE A 12 -30.35 16.59 25.99
C ILE A 12 -28.97 16.29 25.38
N PHE A 13 -27.91 16.33 26.18
CA PHE A 13 -26.56 16.06 25.71
C PHE A 13 -26.37 14.62 25.21
N ALA A 14 -26.90 13.63 25.93
CA ALA A 14 -26.89 12.23 25.50
C ALA A 14 -27.68 12.01 24.20
N SER A 15 -28.82 12.70 24.06
CA SER A 15 -29.65 12.63 22.85
C SER A 15 -28.92 13.26 21.65
N PHE A 16 -28.22 14.38 21.86
CA PHE A 16 -27.40 15.02 20.84
C PHE A 16 -26.24 14.12 20.38
N ILE A 17 -25.53 13.47 21.31
CA ILE A 17 -24.48 12.48 20.96
C ILE A 17 -25.07 11.32 20.15
N GLY A 18 -26.25 10.83 20.53
CA GLY A 18 -26.94 9.75 19.81
C GLY A 18 -27.28 10.13 18.37
N VAL A 19 -27.86 11.33 18.17
CA VAL A 19 -28.19 11.86 16.83
C VAL A 19 -26.94 12.09 16.00
N VAL A 20 -25.92 12.73 16.56
CA VAL A 20 -24.64 12.96 15.87
C VAL A 20 -23.99 11.63 15.49
N SER A 21 -24.01 10.62 16.36
CA SER A 21 -23.43 9.30 16.05
C SER A 21 -24.21 8.54 14.97
N PHE A 22 -25.53 8.71 14.92
CA PHE A 22 -26.40 8.12 13.90
C PHE A 22 -26.21 8.80 12.54
N GLU A 23 -26.11 10.13 12.51
CA GLU A 23 -25.96 10.93 11.28
C GLU A 23 -24.53 10.95 10.74
N THR A 24 -23.53 10.93 11.63
CA THR A 24 -22.12 10.74 11.25
C THR A 24 -21.79 9.31 10.90
N GLY A 25 -22.79 8.40 10.95
CA GLY A 25 -22.77 7.02 10.46
C GLY A 25 -21.36 6.53 10.28
N TYR A 26 -20.68 6.23 11.39
CA TYR A 26 -19.26 5.85 11.43
C TYR A 26 -19.09 4.55 10.65
N LYS A 27 -19.06 4.67 9.33
CA LYS A 27 -18.63 3.64 8.42
C LYS A 27 -17.14 3.57 8.71
N LYS A 28 -16.75 2.59 9.54
CA LYS A 28 -15.44 1.97 9.39
C LYS A 28 -15.39 1.58 7.92
N GLY A 29 -14.83 2.46 7.08
CA GLY A 29 -14.65 2.21 5.67
C GLY A 29 -14.03 0.84 5.62
N SER A 30 -14.72 -0.12 4.99
CA SER A 30 -14.18 -1.45 4.80
C SER A 30 -12.80 -1.24 4.23
N GLN A 31 -11.76 -1.54 5.00
CA GLN A 31 -10.40 -1.51 4.50
C GLN A 31 -10.42 -2.40 3.27
N GLU A 32 -10.23 -1.80 2.11
CA GLU A 32 -10.37 -2.51 0.84
C GLU A 32 -9.31 -3.62 0.87
N ASP A 33 -9.76 -4.87 0.83
CA ASP A 33 -8.87 -6.00 1.00
C ASP A 33 -8.03 -6.18 -0.28
N LEU A 34 -6.88 -5.50 -0.30
CA LEU A 34 -5.93 -5.59 -1.40
C LEU A 34 -5.12 -6.91 -1.36
N SER A 35 -5.32 -7.74 -0.34
CA SER A 35 -4.59 -9.00 -0.17
C SER A 35 -4.84 -9.94 -1.34
N TYR A 36 -6.07 -9.96 -1.89
CA TYR A 36 -6.37 -10.76 -3.07
C TYR A 36 -5.56 -10.33 -4.30
N ALA A 37 -5.49 -9.03 -4.58
CA ALA A 37 -4.71 -8.51 -5.70
C ALA A 37 -3.21 -8.75 -5.48
N ALA A 38 -2.72 -8.55 -4.26
CA ALA A 38 -1.33 -8.80 -3.90
C ALA A 38 -0.96 -10.29 -4.04
N GLU A 39 -1.79 -11.21 -3.54
CA GLU A 39 -1.59 -12.65 -3.63
C GLU A 39 -1.48 -13.11 -5.09
N LYS A 40 -2.34 -12.57 -5.97
CA LYS A 40 -2.31 -12.91 -7.40
C LYS A 40 -1.16 -12.25 -8.15
N ALA A 41 -0.80 -11.01 -7.84
CA ALA A 41 0.21 -10.26 -8.57
C ALA A 41 1.64 -10.57 -8.12
N ALA A 42 1.87 -10.81 -6.83
CA ALA A 42 3.20 -10.88 -6.23
C ALA A 42 4.10 -11.92 -6.91
N SER A 43 3.57 -13.07 -7.29
CA SER A 43 4.31 -14.15 -7.96
C SER A 43 4.93 -13.76 -9.32
N SER A 44 4.48 -12.66 -9.93
CA SER A 44 4.99 -12.16 -11.21
C SER A 44 5.95 -10.99 -11.09
N VAL A 45 6.11 -10.44 -9.88
CA VAL A 45 6.98 -9.28 -9.61
C VAL A 45 8.36 -9.79 -9.23
N VAL A 46 9.39 -9.24 -9.85
CA VAL A 46 10.78 -9.66 -9.64
C VAL A 46 11.65 -8.49 -9.18
N ASN A 47 12.69 -8.79 -8.42
CA ASN A 47 13.76 -7.86 -8.11
C ASN A 47 14.80 -7.87 -9.23
N ILE A 48 15.27 -6.68 -9.61
CA ILE A 48 16.28 -6.48 -10.64
C ILE A 48 17.48 -5.79 -10.00
N PHE A 49 18.64 -6.43 -10.12
CA PHE A 49 19.91 -5.87 -9.69
C PHE A 49 20.80 -5.65 -10.91
N ILE A 50 21.43 -4.50 -11.00
CA ILE A 50 22.41 -4.23 -12.05
C ILE A 50 23.82 -4.02 -11.50
N SER A 51 24.79 -4.41 -12.32
CA SER A 51 26.20 -4.14 -12.10
C SER A 51 26.76 -3.34 -13.26
N ASN A 52 27.56 -2.31 -12.97
CA ASN A 52 28.24 -1.48 -13.97
C ASN A 52 29.76 -1.66 -13.80
N ARG A 53 30.48 -1.91 -14.89
CA ARG A 53 31.92 -2.11 -14.90
C ARG A 53 32.64 -0.78 -14.67
N GLY A 54 33.00 -0.48 -13.41
CA GLY A 54 33.87 0.65 -13.06
C GLY A 54 33.59 1.30 -11.71
N ILE A 55 32.39 1.09 -11.15
CA ILE A 55 32.03 1.53 -9.80
C ILE A 55 31.95 0.28 -8.93
N ASN A 56 32.52 0.32 -7.73
CA ASN A 56 32.55 -0.74 -6.72
C ASN A 56 31.44 -1.80 -6.88
N ARG A 57 31.82 -3.10 -6.85
CA ARG A 57 30.97 -4.28 -7.11
C ARG A 57 29.73 -4.44 -6.20
N THR A 58 29.47 -3.49 -5.33
CA THR A 58 28.19 -3.31 -4.66
C THR A 58 27.10 -3.14 -5.73
N ARG A 59 25.98 -3.87 -5.62
CA ARG A 59 24.83 -3.74 -6.51
C ARG A 59 24.29 -2.30 -6.37
N ASN A 60 24.68 -1.41 -7.29
CA ASN A 60 24.49 0.04 -7.09
C ASN A 60 23.10 0.53 -7.53
N ALA A 61 22.32 -0.27 -8.24
CA ALA A 61 20.93 0.03 -8.53
C ALA A 61 20.06 -1.22 -8.39
N VAL A 62 18.98 -1.05 -7.62
CA VAL A 62 17.94 -2.04 -7.32
C VAL A 62 16.64 -1.49 -7.89
N GLY A 63 15.96 -2.29 -8.70
CA GLY A 63 14.64 -1.97 -9.23
C GLY A 63 13.74 -3.20 -9.23
N SER A 64 12.55 -3.06 -9.79
CA SER A 64 11.62 -4.18 -9.95
C SER A 64 11.22 -4.34 -11.42
N GLY A 65 10.73 -5.54 -11.75
CA GLY A 65 10.11 -5.82 -13.03
C GLY A 65 8.89 -6.72 -12.87
N VAL A 66 8.17 -6.91 -13.96
CA VAL A 66 7.02 -7.81 -14.03
C VAL A 66 7.23 -8.81 -15.15
N ILE A 67 7.09 -10.10 -14.84
CA ILE A 67 7.08 -11.18 -15.83
C ILE A 67 5.78 -11.06 -16.64
N PHE A 68 5.88 -10.74 -17.93
CA PHE A 68 4.70 -10.50 -18.77
C PHE A 68 4.30 -11.71 -19.63
N SER A 69 5.16 -12.72 -19.71
CA SER A 69 4.99 -13.87 -20.59
C SER A 69 5.53 -15.15 -19.95
N LYS A 70 5.01 -16.31 -20.36
CA LYS A 70 5.41 -17.60 -19.78
C LYS A 70 6.83 -18.01 -20.17
N GLU A 71 7.34 -17.42 -21.24
CA GLU A 71 8.70 -17.60 -21.75
C GLU A 71 9.74 -16.85 -20.89
N GLY A 72 9.30 -16.08 -19.89
CA GLY A 72 10.19 -15.40 -18.94
C GLY A 72 10.59 -13.99 -19.35
N HIS A 73 9.94 -13.40 -20.35
CA HIS A 73 10.18 -11.99 -20.66
C HIS A 73 9.67 -11.08 -19.54
N ILE A 74 10.47 -10.08 -19.16
CA ILE A 74 10.22 -9.17 -18.03
C ILE A 74 10.18 -7.73 -18.54
N VAL A 75 9.18 -6.96 -18.10
CA VAL A 75 9.11 -5.51 -18.31
C VAL A 75 9.68 -4.79 -17.09
N THR A 76 10.52 -3.79 -17.32
CA THR A 76 11.03 -2.88 -16.30
C THR A 76 11.23 -1.49 -16.91
N ASN A 77 11.56 -0.50 -16.08
CA ASN A 77 11.88 0.83 -16.58
C ASN A 77 13.26 0.85 -17.24
N THR A 78 13.38 1.55 -18.37
CA THR A 78 14.64 1.67 -19.11
C THR A 78 15.78 2.24 -18.25
N HIS A 79 15.49 3.21 -17.37
CA HIS A 79 16.52 3.84 -16.52
C HIS A 79 17.17 2.86 -15.52
N ILE A 80 16.52 1.74 -15.20
CA ILE A 80 17.08 0.68 -14.35
C ILE A 80 18.19 -0.07 -15.11
N LEU A 81 18.10 -0.16 -16.44
CA LEU A 81 19.04 -0.89 -17.28
C LEU A 81 20.10 0.01 -17.93
N THR A 82 19.94 1.33 -17.85
CA THR A 82 20.90 2.28 -18.43
C THR A 82 22.28 2.06 -17.82
N ASN A 83 23.29 1.85 -18.69
CA ASN A 83 24.68 1.56 -18.32
C ASN A 83 24.88 0.24 -17.53
N ALA A 84 23.90 -0.65 -17.49
CA ALA A 84 24.08 -1.97 -16.90
C ALA A 84 25.02 -2.82 -17.79
N THR A 85 26.11 -3.33 -17.20
CA THR A 85 26.95 -4.35 -17.84
C THR A 85 26.39 -5.76 -17.60
N SER A 86 25.71 -5.95 -16.48
CA SER A 86 25.08 -7.22 -16.12
C SER A 86 23.81 -6.97 -15.33
N VAL A 87 22.83 -7.83 -15.55
CA VAL A 87 21.51 -7.80 -14.90
C VAL A 87 21.29 -9.13 -14.20
N PHE A 88 20.91 -9.09 -12.93
CA PHE A 88 20.54 -10.24 -12.13
C PHE A 88 19.09 -10.10 -11.72
N VAL A 89 18.32 -11.17 -11.86
CA VAL A 89 16.90 -11.22 -11.53
C VAL A 89 16.70 -12.18 -10.37
N GLU A 90 15.93 -11.75 -9.38
CA GLU A 90 15.52 -12.55 -8.23
C GLU A 90 13.98 -12.59 -8.20
N PHE A 91 13.44 -13.80 -8.03
CA PHE A 91 12.01 -14.12 -8.07
C PHE A 91 11.44 -14.27 -6.66
#